data_AF-A0A1I3NI00-F1
#
_entry.id   AF-A0A1I3NI00-F1
#
_cell.length_a   1.000
_cell.length_b   1.000
_cell.length_c   1.000
_cell.angle_alpha   90.00
_cell.angle_beta   90.00
_cell.angle_gamma   90.00
#
_symmetry.space_group_name_H-M   'P 1'
#
loop_
_entity.id
_entity.type
_entity.pdbx_description
1 polymer ?
#
loop_
_entity_poly.entity_id
_entity_poly.type
_entity_poly.pdbx_seq_one_letter_code
_entity_poly.pdbx_strand_id
1 'polypeptide(L)'
;MMASLRTWCRRVAPPAVCVWAAFVFWLFGAFGIPLLLSLSGLPLSELMQFSLGRYPAVFSAGLYGVYRVAAFHPFFRPKYRQWLEQTPWHGEHPLPLGPVHLVTQDFVFILVGTLLTLFDSQAYLYDVAATFMTAYLAALALGLAATGQLKLAYVVMFGLGAAMLLWEWPILLTLSLCALYFVAANGLRISLDEFDRWNEVMIFGIPVKEVIHTDSKSRQFGWPFDQLSPGRFPFIQTPFTAFALALLAGWWALVILLWMPDEQMPQLISSYFIFALSCIVFRTVAYAYGYYPPLSLDARLRLFRWIIAGYDQIFIAPFLILLAIWGTSAGIEYGLLTDTVGLPALVFVSLLIAIGCPPTLEKWRLTGEHRIAPTSLSSSSELVRTQ
;
A
#
# COMPACT_ATOMS: atom_id res chain seq x y z
N MET A 1 -26.43 32.25 11.54
CA MET A 1 -25.01 32.05 11.16
C MET A 1 -24.28 31.07 12.09
N MET A 2 -24.25 31.27 13.41
CA MET A 2 -23.50 30.40 14.35
C MET A 2 -23.94 28.92 14.37
N ALA A 3 -25.23 28.63 14.24
CA ALA A 3 -25.72 27.24 14.18
C ALA A 3 -25.26 26.51 12.90
N SER A 4 -25.20 27.22 11.77
CA SER A 4 -24.68 26.70 10.50
C SER A 4 -23.18 26.41 10.63
N LEU A 5 -22.41 27.33 11.22
CA LEU A 5 -20.97 27.17 11.44
C LEU A 5 -20.67 25.97 12.36
N ARG A 6 -21.46 25.77 13.41
CA ARG A 6 -21.27 24.66 14.35
C ARG A 6 -21.56 23.31 13.70
N THR A 7 -22.65 23.21 12.93
CA THR A 7 -22.99 21.98 12.20
C THR A 7 -21.95 21.69 11.11
N TRP A 8 -21.44 22.74 10.48
CA TRP A 8 -20.38 22.69 9.47
C TRP A 8 -19.06 22.18 10.06
N CYS A 9 -18.59 22.71 11.20
CA CYS A 9 -17.40 22.20 11.89
C CYS A 9 -17.58 20.75 12.34
N ARG A 10 -18.76 20.37 12.86
CA ARG A 10 -19.03 19.01 13.34
C ARG A 10 -19.00 17.95 12.24
N ARG A 11 -19.27 18.31 10.98
CA ARG A 11 -19.28 17.34 9.87
C ARG A 11 -17.89 17.05 9.32
N VAL A 12 -17.02 18.06 9.30
CA VAL A 12 -15.71 17.97 8.62
C VAL A 12 -14.55 17.71 9.57
N ALA A 13 -14.66 18.20 10.82
CA ALA A 13 -13.60 18.00 11.80
C ALA A 13 -13.47 16.51 12.17
N PRO A 14 -12.23 16.04 12.43
CA PRO A 14 -12.02 14.74 13.03
C PRO A 14 -12.88 14.58 14.29
N PRO A 15 -13.32 13.36 14.62
CA PRO A 15 -13.91 13.10 15.93
C PRO A 15 -13.01 13.73 17.00
N ALA A 16 -13.59 14.38 18.01
CA ALA A 16 -12.81 15.09 19.02
C ALA A 16 -11.70 14.22 19.62
N VAL A 17 -11.96 12.90 19.76
CA VAL A 17 -10.98 11.90 20.19
C VAL A 17 -9.74 11.85 19.30
N CYS A 18 -9.88 11.93 17.97
CA CYS A 18 -8.76 11.95 17.04
C CYS A 18 -7.95 13.25 17.16
N VAL A 19 -8.63 14.39 17.34
CA VAL A 19 -7.98 15.69 17.58
C VAL A 19 -7.20 15.65 18.90
N TRP A 20 -7.80 15.12 19.96
CA TRP A 20 -7.15 14.93 21.25
C TRP A 20 -5.98 13.96 21.18
N ALA A 21 -6.11 12.85 20.46
CA ALA A 21 -5.01 11.90 20.26
C ALA A 21 -3.83 12.54 19.51
N ALA A 22 -4.11 13.28 18.43
CA ALA A 22 -3.09 14.01 17.69
C ALA A 22 -2.43 15.09 18.57
N PHE A 23 -3.21 15.80 19.37
CA PHE A 23 -2.71 16.81 20.31
C PHE A 23 -1.88 16.19 21.45
N VAL A 24 -2.29 15.06 22.02
CA VAL A 24 -1.53 14.33 23.04
C VAL A 24 -0.24 13.78 22.45
N PHE A 25 -0.30 13.23 21.23
CA PHE A 25 0.89 12.79 20.50
C PHE A 25 1.84 13.96 20.21
N TRP A 26 1.29 15.11 19.81
CA TRP A 26 2.04 16.36 19.64
C TRP A 26 2.70 16.80 20.94
N LEU A 27 1.96 16.84 22.06
CA LEU A 27 2.50 17.18 23.37
C LEU A 27 3.57 16.19 23.83
N PHE A 28 3.39 14.89 23.58
CA PHE A 28 4.36 13.88 23.92
C PHE A 28 5.63 14.00 23.07
N GLY A 29 5.50 14.23 21.76
CA GLY A 29 6.63 14.47 20.87
C GLY A 29 7.38 15.75 21.19
N ALA A 30 6.64 16.84 21.44
CA ALA A 30 7.20 18.15 21.75
C ALA A 30 7.81 18.19 23.16
N PHE A 31 7.14 17.70 24.19
CA PHE A 31 7.62 17.85 25.57
C PHE A 31 8.14 16.54 26.17
N GLY A 32 7.49 15.41 25.88
CA GLY A 32 7.83 14.11 26.44
C GLY A 32 9.17 13.56 25.95
N ILE A 33 9.43 13.58 24.64
CA ILE A 33 10.67 13.06 24.06
C ILE A 33 11.89 13.89 24.49
N PRO A 34 11.91 15.23 24.36
CA PRO A 34 13.01 16.04 24.89
C PRO A 34 13.22 15.86 26.39
N LEU A 35 12.15 15.74 27.18
CA LEU A 35 12.28 15.50 28.62
C LEU A 35 12.94 14.13 28.89
N LEU A 36 12.47 13.05 28.27
CA LEU A 36 13.06 11.72 28.41
C LEU A 36 14.53 11.67 27.97
N LEU A 37 14.87 12.34 26.87
CA LEU A 37 16.25 12.43 26.38
C LEU A 37 17.13 13.30 27.29
N SER A 38 16.58 14.37 27.87
CA SER A 38 17.31 15.18 28.85
C SER A 38 17.65 14.41 30.12
N LEU A 39 16.75 13.50 30.54
CA LEU A 39 17.01 12.59 31.67
C LEU A 39 18.14 11.60 31.37
N SER A 40 18.44 11.34 30.09
CA SER A 40 19.58 10.52 29.66
C SER A 40 20.91 11.28 29.53
N GLY A 41 20.95 12.57 29.90
CA GLY A 41 22.16 13.39 29.91
C GLY A 41 22.46 14.13 28.61
N LEU A 42 21.54 14.10 27.62
CA LEU A 42 21.66 14.93 26.42
C LEU A 42 21.32 16.40 26.74
N PRO A 43 22.11 17.36 26.23
CA PRO A 43 21.91 18.77 26.52
C PRO A 43 20.57 19.28 25.95
N LEU A 44 19.78 19.96 26.79
CA LEU A 44 18.48 20.52 26.41
C LEU A 44 18.54 21.46 25.20
N SER A 45 19.68 22.12 24.97
CA SER A 45 19.87 23.00 23.81
C SER A 45 19.86 22.26 22.47
N GLU A 46 20.41 21.05 22.41
CA GLU A 46 20.36 20.20 21.21
C GLU A 46 18.97 19.58 21.05
N LEU A 47 18.30 19.27 22.15
CA LEU A 47 16.93 18.76 22.15
C LEU A 47 15.89 19.83 21.81
N MET A 48 16.13 21.10 22.17
CA MET A 48 15.31 22.24 21.76
C MET A 48 15.51 22.62 20.28
N GLN A 49 16.64 22.22 19.67
CA GLN A 49 16.79 22.28 18.21
C GLN A 49 15.95 21.22 17.49
N PHE A 50 15.52 20.16 18.18
CA PHE A 50 14.49 19.25 17.69
C PHE A 50 13.16 20.01 17.66
N SER A 51 12.85 20.62 16.51
CA SER A 51 11.88 21.71 16.48
C SER A 51 10.49 21.25 16.93
N LEU A 52 10.05 21.82 18.04
CA LEU A 52 8.77 21.55 18.69
C LEU A 52 7.57 21.84 17.76
N GLY A 53 7.79 22.65 16.71
CA GLY A 53 6.78 23.05 15.72
C GLY A 53 6.73 22.17 14.47
N ARG A 54 7.86 21.94 13.79
CA ARG A 54 7.88 21.42 12.41
C ARG A 54 7.42 19.98 12.32
N TYR A 55 8.17 19.04 12.93
CA TYR A 55 7.88 17.61 12.76
C TYR A 55 6.46 17.25 13.21
N PRO A 56 5.97 17.72 14.35
CA PRO A 56 4.62 17.42 14.77
C PRO A 56 3.55 18.05 13.86
N ALA A 57 3.75 19.27 13.36
CA ALA A 57 2.82 19.92 12.42
C ALA A 57 2.78 19.17 11.08
N VAL A 58 3.94 18.84 10.51
CA VAL A 58 4.09 18.08 9.25
C VAL A 58 3.47 16.69 9.38
N PHE A 59 3.75 15.98 10.47
CA PHE A 59 3.16 14.66 10.74
C PHE A 59 1.64 14.74 10.88
N SER A 60 1.14 15.71 11.64
CA SER A 60 -0.31 15.94 11.82
C SER A 60 -0.99 16.28 10.49
N ALA A 61 -0.34 17.06 9.63
CA ALA A 61 -0.82 17.38 8.29
C ALA A 61 -0.94 16.11 7.42
N GLY A 62 0.05 15.23 7.47
CA GLY A 62 0.00 13.93 6.80
C GLY A 62 -1.17 13.06 7.30
N LEU A 63 -1.32 12.91 8.61
CA LEU A 63 -2.44 12.17 9.21
C LEU A 63 -3.80 12.77 8.83
N TYR A 64 -3.89 14.11 8.81
CA TYR A 64 -5.12 14.80 8.41
C TYR A 64 -5.47 14.55 6.94
N GLY A 65 -4.48 14.55 6.04
CA GLY A 65 -4.68 14.20 4.63
C GLY A 65 -5.25 12.80 4.44
N VAL A 66 -4.69 11.80 5.15
CA VAL A 66 -5.23 10.42 5.13
C VAL A 66 -6.63 10.35 5.72
N TYR A 67 -6.84 10.97 6.89
CA TYR A 67 -8.13 11.02 7.56
C TYR A 67 -9.20 11.62 6.65
N ARG A 68 -8.89 12.70 5.93
CA ARG A 68 -9.82 13.40 5.04
C ARG A 68 -10.36 12.49 3.93
N VAL A 69 -9.55 11.59 3.39
CA VAL A 69 -10.03 10.60 2.42
C VAL A 69 -10.79 9.48 3.14
N ALA A 70 -10.21 8.88 4.18
CA ALA A 70 -10.78 7.73 4.87
C ALA A 70 -12.16 8.01 5.51
N ALA A 71 -12.38 9.22 6.03
CA ALA A 71 -13.61 9.58 6.72
C ALA A 71 -14.80 9.87 5.79
N PHE A 72 -14.54 10.26 4.54
CA PHE A 72 -15.57 10.73 3.61
C PHE A 72 -15.76 9.81 2.40
N HIS A 73 -14.74 9.04 2.03
CA HIS A 73 -14.82 8.15 0.88
C HIS A 73 -15.62 6.88 1.23
N PRO A 74 -16.70 6.54 0.48
CA PRO A 74 -17.57 5.41 0.81
C PRO A 74 -16.84 4.07 0.93
N PHE A 75 -15.81 3.84 0.11
CA PHE A 75 -14.97 2.64 0.16
C PHE A 75 -14.41 2.34 1.57
N PHE A 76 -13.84 3.34 2.26
CA PHE A 76 -13.23 3.15 3.58
C PHE A 76 -14.26 3.09 4.72
N ARG A 77 -15.56 3.26 4.42
CA ARG A 77 -16.65 3.24 5.40
C ARG A 77 -17.75 2.28 4.97
N PRO A 78 -17.60 0.97 5.28
CA PRO A 78 -18.54 -0.06 4.84
C PRO A 78 -20.01 0.24 5.18
N LYS A 79 -20.29 0.74 6.40
CA LYS A 79 -21.65 1.14 6.79
C LYS A 79 -22.21 2.31 5.98
N TYR A 80 -21.35 3.26 5.62
CA TYR A 80 -21.77 4.40 4.79
C TYR A 80 -22.04 3.96 3.36
N ARG A 81 -21.19 3.10 2.81
CA ARG A 81 -21.43 2.45 1.52
C ARG A 81 -22.74 1.67 1.51
N GLN A 82 -22.97 0.79 2.49
CA GLN A 82 -24.23 0.02 2.60
C GLN A 82 -25.45 0.92 2.66
N TRP A 83 -25.35 2.04 3.39
CA TRP A 83 -26.41 3.03 3.42
C TRP A 83 -26.63 3.68 2.04
N LEU A 84 -25.56 4.06 1.32
CA LEU A 84 -25.67 4.60 -0.04
C LEU A 84 -26.34 3.61 -0.99
N GLU A 85 -25.94 2.33 -0.93
CA GLU A 85 -26.53 1.23 -1.73
C GLU A 85 -28.04 1.02 -1.46
N GLN A 86 -28.54 1.44 -0.30
CA GLN A 86 -29.96 1.33 0.09
C GLN A 86 -30.79 2.59 -0.24
N THR A 87 -30.14 3.65 -0.70
CA THR A 87 -30.77 4.93 -1.05
C THR A 87 -30.80 5.11 -2.56
N PRO A 88 -31.66 5.97 -3.13
CA PRO A 88 -31.63 6.31 -4.56
C PRO A 88 -30.43 7.22 -4.92
N TRP A 89 -29.31 7.13 -4.20
CA TRP A 89 -28.12 7.94 -4.44
C TRP A 89 -27.37 7.44 -5.68
N HIS A 90 -26.85 8.37 -6.49
CA HIS A 90 -25.97 8.09 -7.62
C HIS A 90 -24.87 9.17 -7.69
N GLY A 91 -23.82 8.95 -8.50
CA GLY A 91 -22.60 9.77 -8.52
C GLY A 91 -22.79 11.28 -8.77
N GLU A 92 -23.88 11.68 -9.42
CA GLU A 92 -24.20 13.09 -9.67
C GLU A 92 -24.70 13.83 -8.41
N HIS A 93 -25.15 13.10 -7.39
CA HIS A 93 -25.63 13.68 -6.15
C HIS A 93 -24.48 13.92 -5.15
N PRO A 94 -24.52 15.05 -4.42
CA PRO A 94 -23.51 15.32 -3.41
C PRO A 94 -23.53 14.24 -2.33
N LEU A 95 -22.34 13.83 -1.88
CA LEU A 95 -22.19 12.85 -0.81
C LEU A 95 -22.81 13.39 0.50
N PRO A 96 -23.76 12.67 1.13
CA PRO A 96 -24.45 13.17 2.32
C PRO A 96 -23.56 13.44 3.53
N LEU A 97 -22.44 12.72 3.67
CA LEU A 97 -21.46 12.98 4.73
C LEU A 97 -20.54 14.18 4.43
N GLY A 98 -20.57 14.71 3.20
CA GLY A 98 -19.69 15.77 2.73
C GLY A 98 -18.79 15.30 1.59
N PRO A 99 -18.21 16.26 0.84
CA PRO A 99 -17.36 15.94 -0.29
C PRO A 99 -16.07 15.25 0.15
N VAL A 100 -15.54 14.35 -0.68
CA VAL A 100 -14.18 13.79 -0.49
C VAL A 100 -13.11 14.80 -0.94
N HIS A 101 -13.42 15.60 -1.96
CA HIS A 101 -12.51 16.64 -2.47
C HIS A 101 -12.23 17.74 -1.44
N LEU A 102 -11.15 18.48 -1.68
CA LEU A 102 -10.69 19.51 -0.76
C LEU A 102 -11.68 20.67 -0.67
N VAL A 103 -11.91 21.15 0.55
CA VAL A 103 -12.81 22.25 0.86
C VAL A 103 -12.04 23.38 1.57
N THR A 104 -12.65 24.55 1.70
CA THR A 104 -12.02 25.72 2.34
C THR A 104 -11.58 25.47 3.79
N GLN A 105 -12.21 24.51 4.49
CA GLN A 105 -11.79 24.07 5.83
C GLN A 105 -10.36 23.54 5.82
N ASP A 106 -10.03 22.72 4.82
CA ASP A 106 -8.75 22.04 4.73
C ASP A 106 -7.63 23.10 4.62
N PHE A 107 -7.88 24.20 3.89
CA PHE A 107 -6.98 25.35 3.82
C PHE A 107 -6.72 26.01 5.19
N VAL A 108 -7.73 26.14 6.05
CA VAL A 108 -7.55 26.71 7.40
C VAL A 108 -6.66 25.81 8.25
N PHE A 109 -6.84 24.49 8.20
CA PHE A 109 -5.98 23.54 8.94
C PHE A 109 -4.53 23.60 8.46
N ILE A 110 -4.33 23.63 7.14
CA ILE A 110 -2.99 23.75 6.55
C ILE A 110 -2.36 25.09 6.94
N LEU A 111 -3.10 26.19 6.84
CA LEU A 111 -2.61 27.52 7.21
C LEU A 111 -2.19 27.58 8.67
N VAL A 112 -3.01 27.07 9.60
CA VAL A 112 -2.65 27.00 11.02
C VAL A 112 -1.39 26.15 11.22
N GLY A 113 -1.30 24.99 10.57
CA GLY A 113 -0.11 24.15 10.60
C GLY A 113 1.15 24.87 10.12
N THR A 114 1.08 25.58 8.99
CA THR A 114 2.17 26.40 8.45
C THR A 114 2.55 27.56 9.37
N LEU A 115 1.58 28.21 10.01
CA LEU A 115 1.87 29.27 10.99
C LEU A 115 2.63 28.72 12.20
N LEU A 116 2.33 27.49 12.64
CA LEU A 116 3.06 26.84 13.73
C LEU A 116 4.50 26.49 13.36
N THR A 117 4.83 26.33 12.07
CA THR A 117 6.21 26.09 11.62
C THR A 117 7.04 27.37 11.50
N LEU A 118 6.45 28.57 11.56
CA LEU A 118 7.19 29.85 11.45
C LEU A 118 8.22 30.08 12.56
N PHE A 119 8.08 29.37 13.69
CA PHE A 119 9.03 29.47 14.80
C PHE A 119 10.28 28.62 14.61
N ASP A 120 10.33 27.79 13.57
CA ASP A 120 11.49 26.99 13.20
C ASP A 120 12.20 27.62 12.00
N SER A 121 13.45 28.07 12.21
CA SER A 121 14.26 28.70 11.17
C SER A 121 14.63 27.77 10.02
N GLN A 122 14.51 26.45 10.22
CA GLN A 122 14.78 25.45 9.19
C GLN A 122 13.51 24.95 8.48
N ALA A 123 12.32 25.40 8.90
CA ALA A 123 11.08 24.96 8.28
C ALA A 123 10.76 25.75 7.02
N TYR A 124 10.45 25.04 5.94
CA TYR A 124 9.91 25.67 4.75
C TYR A 124 8.39 25.84 4.88
N LEU A 125 7.87 26.98 4.43
CA LEU A 125 6.43 27.30 4.51
C LEU A 125 5.53 26.28 3.80
N TYR A 126 6.07 25.57 2.80
CA TYR A 126 5.33 24.61 2.00
C TYR A 126 5.34 23.19 2.57
N ASP A 127 6.17 22.86 3.57
CA ASP A 127 6.30 21.49 4.09
C ASP A 127 4.96 20.91 4.55
N VAL A 128 4.21 21.67 5.36
CA VAL A 128 2.90 21.26 5.89
C VAL A 128 1.91 21.00 4.76
N ALA A 129 1.82 21.92 3.79
CA ALA A 129 0.90 21.82 2.66
C ALA A 129 1.27 20.66 1.73
N ALA A 130 2.55 20.50 1.40
CA ALA A 130 3.08 19.44 0.56
C ALA A 130 2.88 18.06 1.18
N THR A 131 3.15 17.91 2.48
CA THR A 131 2.92 16.65 3.20
C THR A 131 1.44 16.32 3.29
N PHE A 132 0.57 17.29 3.61
CA PHE A 132 -0.87 17.09 3.58
C PHE A 132 -1.35 16.61 2.20
N MET A 133 -0.97 17.33 1.14
CA MET A 133 -1.38 17.02 -0.24
C MET A 133 -0.88 15.66 -0.69
N THR A 134 0.39 15.34 -0.40
CA THR A 134 0.96 14.03 -0.72
C THR A 134 0.19 12.90 -0.03
N ALA A 135 -0.03 13.01 1.28
CA ALA A 135 -0.73 11.99 2.05
C ALA A 135 -2.20 11.84 1.62
N TYR A 136 -2.88 12.96 1.34
CA TYR A 136 -4.22 12.99 0.77
C TYR A 136 -4.27 12.28 -0.58
N LEU A 137 -3.37 12.61 -1.51
CA LEU A 137 -3.32 12.00 -2.84
C LEU A 137 -2.97 10.52 -2.79
N ALA A 138 -2.06 10.10 -1.90
CA ALA A 138 -1.73 8.69 -1.70
C ALA A 138 -2.94 7.90 -1.19
N ALA A 139 -3.63 8.42 -0.17
CA ALA A 139 -4.86 7.80 0.35
C ALA A 139 -5.97 7.75 -0.72
N LEU A 140 -6.08 8.80 -1.54
CA LEU A 140 -7.05 8.85 -2.64
C LEU A 140 -6.68 7.86 -3.74
N ALA A 141 -5.41 7.72 -4.11
CA ALA A 141 -4.94 6.71 -5.06
C ALA A 141 -5.25 5.29 -4.59
N LEU A 142 -5.12 5.00 -3.29
CA LEU A 142 -5.58 3.74 -2.71
C LEU A 142 -7.10 3.55 -2.87
N GLY A 143 -7.89 4.60 -2.63
CA GLY A 143 -9.34 4.59 -2.88
C GLY A 143 -9.69 4.34 -4.35
N LEU A 144 -8.95 4.94 -5.29
CA LEU A 144 -9.10 4.71 -6.73
C LEU A 144 -8.75 3.28 -7.13
N ALA A 145 -7.63 2.76 -6.64
CA ALA A 145 -7.24 1.37 -6.88
C ALA A 145 -8.30 0.40 -6.34
N ALA A 146 -8.79 0.69 -5.13
CA ALA A 146 -9.84 -0.08 -4.48
C ALA A 146 -11.19 -0.07 -5.22
N THR A 147 -11.46 0.98 -5.99
CA THR A 147 -12.72 1.14 -6.74
C THR A 147 -12.56 0.80 -8.22
N GLY A 148 -11.46 0.13 -8.59
CA GLY A 148 -11.25 -0.41 -9.94
C GLY A 148 -10.61 0.57 -10.91
N GLN A 149 -10.37 1.82 -10.49
CA GLN A 149 -9.72 2.86 -11.28
C GLN A 149 -8.18 2.75 -11.23
N LEU A 150 -7.65 1.54 -11.45
CA LEU A 150 -6.23 1.22 -11.29
C LEU A 150 -5.31 2.09 -12.15
N LYS A 151 -5.71 2.41 -13.39
CA LYS A 151 -4.91 3.26 -14.29
C LYS A 151 -4.66 4.63 -13.68
N LEU A 152 -5.71 5.27 -13.16
CA LEU A 152 -5.62 6.59 -12.53
C LEU A 152 -4.86 6.52 -11.21
N ALA A 153 -5.05 5.45 -10.43
CA ALA A 153 -4.25 5.21 -9.23
C ALA A 153 -2.75 5.11 -9.53
N TYR A 154 -2.35 4.38 -10.58
CA TYR A 154 -0.96 4.31 -11.02
C TYR A 154 -0.43 5.67 -11.43
N VAL A 155 -1.16 6.44 -12.27
CA VAL A 155 -0.74 7.79 -12.68
C VAL A 155 -0.50 8.68 -11.46
N VAL A 156 -1.40 8.67 -10.48
CA VAL A 156 -1.24 9.44 -9.24
C VAL A 156 -0.01 8.95 -8.46
N MET A 157 0.18 7.65 -8.27
CA MET A 157 1.30 7.10 -7.48
C MET A 157 2.68 7.28 -8.13
N PHE A 158 2.78 7.18 -9.46
CA PHE A 158 4.02 7.51 -10.18
C PHE A 158 4.29 9.01 -10.08
N GLY A 159 3.26 9.83 -10.31
CA GLY A 159 3.38 11.28 -10.19
C GLY A 159 3.75 11.74 -8.79
N LEU A 160 3.27 11.08 -7.74
CA LEU A 160 3.69 11.37 -6.36
C LEU A 160 5.17 11.09 -6.14
N GLY A 161 5.71 10.00 -6.68
CA GLY A 161 7.16 9.77 -6.64
C GLY A 161 7.93 10.86 -7.41
N ALA A 162 7.40 11.35 -8.52
CA ALA A 162 8.02 12.47 -9.25
C ALA A 162 7.93 13.80 -8.47
N ALA A 163 6.80 14.06 -7.81
CA ALA A 163 6.64 15.21 -6.93
C ALA A 163 7.65 15.16 -5.77
N MET A 164 7.92 13.98 -5.19
CA MET A 164 8.95 13.82 -4.17
C MET A 164 10.34 14.20 -4.67
N LEU A 165 10.69 13.91 -5.92
CA LEU A 165 11.98 14.35 -6.48
C LEU A 165 12.06 15.87 -6.68
N LEU A 166 10.91 16.56 -6.71
CA LEU A 166 10.81 18.02 -6.85
C LEU A 166 10.67 18.74 -5.51
N TRP A 167 10.85 18.07 -4.37
CA TRP A 167 10.58 18.65 -3.06
C TRP A 167 11.35 19.95 -2.79
N GLU A 168 12.62 20.01 -3.22
CA GLU A 168 13.49 21.19 -3.09
C GLU A 168 13.09 22.36 -4.01
N TRP A 169 12.13 22.16 -4.93
CA TRP A 169 11.69 23.13 -5.93
C TRP A 169 10.22 23.48 -5.69
N PRO A 170 9.90 24.41 -4.77
CA PRO A 170 8.55 24.54 -4.19
C PRO A 170 7.46 24.84 -5.24
N ILE A 171 7.83 25.63 -6.25
CA ILE A 171 6.93 25.99 -7.35
C ILE A 171 6.61 24.75 -8.19
N LEU A 172 7.62 23.97 -8.58
CA LEU A 172 7.43 22.75 -9.38
C LEU A 172 6.70 21.68 -8.59
N LEU A 173 7.04 21.51 -7.30
CA LEU A 173 6.33 20.64 -6.37
C LEU A 173 4.83 21.00 -6.31
N THR A 174 4.51 22.28 -6.10
CA THR A 174 3.13 22.76 -6.02
C THR A 174 2.38 22.51 -7.32
N LEU A 175 2.97 22.86 -8.47
CA LEU A 175 2.37 22.61 -9.78
C LEU A 175 2.13 21.12 -10.02
N SER A 176 3.07 20.27 -9.66
CA SER A 176 2.96 18.81 -9.76
C SER A 176 1.82 18.27 -8.88
N LEU A 177 1.77 18.65 -7.61
CA LEU A 177 0.71 18.24 -6.68
C LEU A 177 -0.67 18.74 -7.11
N CYS A 178 -0.77 19.97 -7.65
CA CYS A 178 -2.00 20.50 -8.23
C CYS A 178 -2.45 19.67 -9.45
N ALA A 179 -1.54 19.35 -10.37
CA ALA A 179 -1.86 18.51 -11.53
C ALA A 179 -2.35 17.12 -11.10
N LEU A 180 -1.68 16.50 -10.14
CA LEU A 180 -2.07 15.19 -9.59
C LEU A 180 -3.41 15.25 -8.87
N TYR A 181 -3.71 16.35 -8.19
CA TYR A 181 -5.02 16.58 -7.59
C TYR A 181 -6.13 16.59 -8.65
N PHE A 182 -5.95 17.26 -9.79
CA PHE A 182 -6.95 17.23 -10.85
C PHE A 182 -7.15 15.82 -11.43
N VAL A 183 -6.06 15.07 -11.64
CA VAL A 183 -6.15 13.66 -12.08
C VAL A 183 -6.92 12.82 -11.06
N ALA A 184 -6.58 12.93 -9.77
CA ALA A 184 -7.20 12.16 -8.71
C ALA A 184 -8.68 12.56 -8.48
N ALA A 185 -9.00 13.86 -8.59
CA ALA A 185 -10.37 14.38 -8.48
C ALA A 185 -11.25 13.90 -9.64
N ASN A 186 -10.71 13.87 -10.87
CA ASN A 186 -11.40 13.29 -12.01
C ASN A 186 -11.61 11.78 -11.83
N GLY A 187 -10.58 11.07 -11.36
CA GLY A 187 -10.70 9.64 -11.05
C GLY A 187 -11.73 9.35 -9.96
N LEU A 188 -11.81 10.21 -8.95
CA LEU A 188 -12.81 10.10 -7.89
C LEU A 188 -14.21 10.27 -8.45
N ARG A 189 -14.41 11.24 -9.35
CA ARG A 189 -15.71 11.43 -10.03
C ARG A 189 -16.10 10.20 -10.83
N ILE A 190 -15.23 9.72 -11.71
CA ILE A 190 -15.47 8.50 -12.52
C ILE A 190 -15.78 7.32 -11.60
N SER A 191 -15.01 7.14 -10.53
CA SER A 191 -15.23 6.10 -9.53
C SER A 191 -16.62 6.18 -8.89
N LEU A 192 -17.05 7.38 -8.47
CA LEU A 192 -18.37 7.58 -7.85
C LEU A 192 -19.52 7.44 -8.86
N ASP A 193 -19.31 7.83 -10.12
CA ASP A 193 -20.29 7.63 -11.20
C ASP A 193 -20.48 6.13 -11.50
N GLU A 194 -19.44 5.31 -11.29
CA GLU A 194 -19.49 3.84 -11.43
C GLU A 194 -19.77 3.11 -10.10
N PHE A 195 -20.37 3.77 -9.11
CA PHE A 195 -20.59 3.21 -7.76
C PHE A 195 -21.30 1.84 -7.77
N ASP A 196 -22.30 1.65 -8.63
CA ASP A 196 -23.04 0.38 -8.74
C ASP A 196 -22.14 -0.80 -9.16
N ARG A 197 -21.09 -0.51 -9.93
CA ARG A 197 -20.11 -1.49 -10.42
C ARG A 197 -19.03 -1.83 -9.41
N TRP A 198 -18.94 -1.14 -8.28
CA TRP A 198 -17.92 -1.43 -7.25
C TRP A 198 -18.04 -2.85 -6.66
N ASN A 199 -19.18 -3.50 -6.86
CA ASN A 199 -19.43 -4.87 -6.44
C ASN A 199 -18.75 -5.90 -7.35
N GLU A 200 -18.45 -5.51 -8.59
CA GLU A 200 -17.75 -6.33 -9.58
C GLU A 200 -16.24 -6.09 -9.52
N VAL A 201 -15.83 -4.97 -8.91
CA VAL A 201 -14.42 -4.63 -8.72
C VAL A 201 -13.77 -5.60 -7.74
N MET A 202 -12.61 -6.07 -8.13
CA MET A 202 -11.78 -6.98 -7.36
C MET A 202 -10.55 -6.21 -6.84
N ILE A 203 -10.42 -6.06 -5.52
CA ILE A 203 -9.31 -5.35 -4.89
C ILE A 203 -8.30 -6.36 -4.46
N PHE A 204 -7.10 -6.30 -5.06
CA PHE A 204 -6.14 -7.41 -4.99
C PHE A 204 -6.97 -8.67 -5.13
N GLY A 205 -7.65 -8.83 -6.28
CA GLY A 205 -8.57 -9.91 -6.67
C GLY A 205 -9.58 -10.49 -5.67
N ILE A 206 -9.88 -9.82 -4.56
CA ILE A 206 -11.00 -10.18 -3.69
C ILE A 206 -12.14 -9.23 -4.05
N PRO A 207 -13.35 -9.73 -4.37
CA PRO A 207 -14.47 -8.86 -4.63
C PRO A 207 -14.77 -8.07 -3.35
N VAL A 208 -14.99 -6.76 -3.47
CA VAL A 208 -15.11 -5.89 -2.29
C VAL A 208 -16.22 -6.34 -1.34
N LYS A 209 -17.27 -6.95 -1.88
CA LYS A 209 -18.36 -7.56 -1.11
C LYS A 209 -17.89 -8.66 -0.16
N GLU A 210 -16.91 -9.48 -0.53
CA GLU A 210 -16.40 -10.57 0.33
C GLU A 210 -15.42 -10.10 1.39
N VAL A 211 -14.60 -9.08 1.09
CA VAL A 211 -13.75 -8.46 2.12
C VAL A 211 -14.62 -7.89 3.24
N ILE A 212 -15.78 -7.34 2.89
CA ILE A 212 -16.69 -6.66 3.82
C ILE A 212 -17.64 -7.67 4.50
N HIS A 213 -18.07 -8.71 3.80
CA HIS A 213 -18.89 -9.79 4.35
C HIS A 213 -18.03 -11.01 4.67
N THR A 214 -17.20 -10.90 5.71
CA THR A 214 -16.49 -12.02 6.34
C THR A 214 -17.41 -13.13 6.88
N ASP A 215 -18.73 -12.92 6.85
CA ASP A 215 -19.75 -13.92 7.21
C ASP A 215 -20.13 -14.87 6.07
N SER A 216 -19.40 -14.84 4.94
CA SER A 216 -19.68 -15.79 3.86
C SER A 216 -19.35 -17.21 4.32
N LYS A 217 -20.38 -17.96 4.73
CA LYS A 217 -20.53 -19.39 4.48
C LYS A 217 -20.51 -19.66 2.96
N SER A 218 -19.51 -19.13 2.25
CA SER A 218 -19.20 -19.46 0.88
C SER A 218 -19.09 -20.98 0.86
N ARG A 219 -20.00 -21.61 0.13
CA ARG A 219 -20.18 -23.05 0.01
C ARG A 219 -18.84 -23.78 0.16
N GLN A 220 -18.56 -24.24 1.38
CA GLN A 220 -17.47 -25.18 1.61
C GLN A 220 -17.91 -26.42 0.86
N PHE A 221 -17.30 -26.66 -0.29
CA PHE A 221 -17.49 -27.90 -1.05
C PHE A 221 -16.92 -29.10 -0.29
N GLY A 222 -16.24 -28.83 0.83
CA GLY A 222 -15.60 -29.82 1.67
C GLY A 222 -14.24 -30.19 1.09
N TRP A 223 -13.43 -30.83 1.92
CA TRP A 223 -12.18 -31.41 1.44
C TRP A 223 -12.48 -32.58 0.48
N PRO A 224 -11.78 -32.71 -0.66
CA PRO A 224 -10.67 -31.90 -1.18
C PRO A 224 -11.08 -30.76 -2.12
N PHE A 225 -12.37 -30.64 -2.45
CA PHE A 225 -12.87 -29.73 -3.49
C PHE A 225 -12.69 -28.25 -3.14
N ASP A 226 -12.57 -27.89 -1.87
CA ASP A 226 -12.26 -26.51 -1.47
C ASP A 226 -10.94 -25.99 -2.06
N GLN A 227 -9.94 -26.87 -2.25
CA GLN A 227 -8.65 -26.49 -2.85
C GLN A 227 -8.69 -26.39 -4.37
N LEU A 228 -9.54 -27.20 -5.00
CA LEU A 228 -9.79 -27.21 -6.45
C LEU A 228 -10.86 -26.23 -6.88
N SER A 229 -11.63 -25.69 -5.93
CA SER A 229 -12.55 -24.63 -6.22
C SER A 229 -11.78 -23.57 -6.99
N PRO A 230 -12.39 -22.90 -7.98
CA PRO A 230 -11.90 -21.62 -8.45
C PRO A 230 -12.04 -20.65 -7.28
N GLY A 231 -11.23 -20.88 -6.25
CA GLY A 231 -11.02 -19.99 -5.15
C GLY A 231 -10.64 -18.70 -5.83
N ARG A 232 -11.29 -17.64 -5.38
CA ARG A 232 -11.12 -16.28 -5.88
C ARG A 232 -9.74 -15.83 -5.44
N PHE A 233 -8.71 -16.48 -5.98
CA PHE A 233 -7.36 -16.22 -5.61
C PHE A 233 -7.02 -14.91 -6.29
N PRO A 234 -6.72 -13.92 -5.48
CA PRO A 234 -6.85 -12.56 -5.93
C PRO A 234 -5.83 -12.07 -6.96
N PHE A 235 -4.92 -12.94 -7.34
CA PHE A 235 -3.76 -12.60 -8.12
C PHE A 235 -3.90 -13.04 -9.57
N ILE A 236 -5.12 -13.07 -10.12
CA ILE A 236 -5.29 -13.01 -11.59
C ILE A 236 -4.92 -11.60 -12.03
N GLN A 237 -3.63 -11.31 -11.96
CA GLN A 237 -3.05 -10.10 -12.50
C GLN A 237 -2.92 -10.30 -13.99
N THR A 238 -3.52 -9.40 -14.75
CA THR A 238 -3.11 -9.25 -16.15
C THR A 238 -1.59 -8.99 -16.17
N PRO A 239 -0.85 -9.47 -17.17
CA PRO A 239 0.59 -9.20 -17.28
C PRO A 239 0.92 -7.70 -17.16
N PHE A 240 0.01 -6.85 -17.64
CA PHE A 240 0.10 -5.40 -17.49
C PHE A 240 0.05 -4.95 -16.02
N THR A 241 -0.83 -5.50 -15.19
CA THR A 241 -0.90 -5.15 -13.76
C THR A 241 0.37 -5.57 -13.02
N ALA A 242 0.89 -6.77 -13.32
CA ALA A 242 2.15 -7.24 -12.73
C ALA A 242 3.32 -6.31 -13.11
N PHE A 243 3.41 -5.94 -14.39
CA PHE A 243 4.39 -4.99 -14.88
C PHE A 243 4.25 -3.61 -14.23
N ALA A 244 3.05 -3.04 -14.20
CA ALA A 244 2.80 -1.72 -13.63
C ALA A 244 3.10 -1.68 -12.12
N LEU A 245 2.73 -2.72 -11.37
CA LEU A 245 3.02 -2.82 -9.93
C LEU A 245 4.52 -2.97 -9.68
N ALA A 246 5.19 -3.85 -10.44
CA ALA A 246 6.64 -3.98 -10.38
C ALA A 246 7.34 -2.66 -10.68
N LEU A 247 6.92 -1.98 -11.75
CA LEU A 247 7.50 -0.71 -12.19
C LEU A 247 7.29 0.37 -11.14
N LEU A 248 6.11 0.41 -10.52
CA LEU A 248 5.82 1.35 -9.44
C LEU A 248 6.71 1.09 -8.22
N ALA A 249 6.93 -0.18 -7.85
CA ALA A 249 7.81 -0.54 -6.74
C ALA A 249 9.27 -0.14 -7.02
N GLY A 250 9.78 -0.44 -8.22
CA GLY A 250 11.11 0.00 -8.65
C GLY A 250 11.23 1.52 -8.68
N TRP A 251 10.21 2.22 -9.17
CA TRP A 251 10.16 3.69 -9.16
C TRP A 251 10.26 4.27 -7.75
N TRP A 252 9.50 3.77 -6.78
CA TRP A 252 9.58 4.23 -5.40
C TRP A 252 10.90 3.86 -4.72
N ALA A 253 11.49 2.71 -5.07
CA ALA A 253 12.84 2.37 -4.61
C ALA A 253 13.87 3.39 -5.11
N LEU A 254 13.78 3.82 -6.37
CA LEU A 254 14.62 4.90 -6.91
C LEU A 254 14.40 6.22 -6.17
N VAL A 255 13.14 6.61 -5.94
CA VAL A 255 12.83 7.84 -5.22
C VAL A 255 13.43 7.81 -3.82
N ILE A 256 13.23 6.73 -3.06
CA ILE A 256 13.79 6.58 -1.71
C ILE A 256 15.32 6.64 -1.73
N LEU A 257 15.94 5.97 -2.69
CA LEU A 257 17.40 5.92 -2.86
C LEU A 257 17.99 7.30 -3.10
N LEU A 258 17.34 8.13 -3.93
CA LEU A 258 17.80 9.50 -4.22
C LEU A 258 17.65 10.47 -3.03
N TRP A 259 16.81 10.14 -2.06
CA TRP A 259 16.61 10.91 -0.83
C TRP A 259 17.49 10.45 0.34
N MET A 260 18.18 9.32 0.18
CA MET A 260 18.93 8.68 1.24
C MET A 260 20.41 9.10 1.19
N PRO A 261 21.02 9.49 2.33
CA PRO A 261 22.45 9.78 2.40
C PRO A 261 23.30 8.55 2.03
N ASP A 262 24.46 8.77 1.41
CA ASP A 262 25.38 7.70 0.97
C ASP A 262 25.77 6.74 2.11
N GLU A 263 25.87 7.25 3.34
CA GLU A 263 26.19 6.46 4.55
C GLU A 263 25.17 5.37 4.85
N GLN A 264 23.92 5.51 4.38
CA GLN A 264 22.83 4.55 4.61
C GLN A 264 22.69 3.52 3.48
N MET A 265 23.47 3.63 2.40
CA MET A 265 23.42 2.70 1.26
C MET A 265 23.56 1.22 1.64
N PRO A 266 24.51 0.82 2.52
CA PRO A 266 24.64 -0.59 2.90
C PRO A 266 23.38 -1.16 3.60
N GLN A 267 22.67 -0.33 4.36
CA GLN A 267 21.44 -0.72 5.05
C GLN A 267 20.30 -0.94 4.06
N LEU A 268 20.21 -0.10 3.03
CA LEU A 268 19.21 -0.22 1.98
C LEU A 268 19.46 -1.47 1.12
N ILE A 269 20.72 -1.73 0.76
CA ILE A 269 21.13 -2.96 0.06
C ILE A 269 20.72 -4.20 0.88
N SER A 270 20.99 -4.20 2.19
CA SER A 270 20.60 -5.29 3.09
C SER A 270 19.08 -5.47 3.17
N SER A 271 18.34 -4.37 3.26
CA SER A 271 16.87 -4.36 3.28
C SER A 271 16.28 -4.94 2.00
N TYR A 272 16.91 -4.66 0.86
CA TYR A 272 16.54 -5.24 -0.42
C TYR A 272 16.74 -6.77 -0.45
N PHE A 273 17.86 -7.30 0.06
CA PHE A 273 18.07 -8.75 0.11
C PHE A 273 16.96 -9.44 0.91
N ILE A 274 16.55 -8.83 2.03
CA ILE A 274 15.43 -9.31 2.84
C ILE A 274 14.13 -9.27 2.03
N PHE A 275 13.87 -8.20 1.29
CA PHE A 275 12.70 -8.08 0.42
C PHE A 275 12.68 -9.17 -0.68
N ALA A 276 13.79 -9.39 -1.36
CA ALA A 276 13.89 -10.38 -2.44
C ALA A 276 13.74 -11.81 -1.90
N LEU A 277 14.35 -12.11 -0.75
CA LEU A 277 14.14 -13.38 -0.03
C LEU A 277 12.68 -13.55 0.38
N SER A 278 12.02 -12.49 0.85
CA SER A 278 10.60 -12.51 1.18
C SER A 278 9.74 -12.82 -0.05
N CYS A 279 10.08 -12.27 -1.22
CA CYS A 279 9.40 -12.60 -2.47
C CYS A 279 9.56 -14.08 -2.83
N ILE A 280 10.77 -14.64 -2.71
CA ILE A 280 11.06 -16.07 -2.93
C ILE A 280 10.23 -16.95 -2.00
N VAL A 281 10.28 -16.67 -0.70
CA VAL A 281 9.58 -17.45 0.33
C VAL A 281 8.08 -17.36 0.14
N PHE A 282 7.52 -16.15 0.02
CA PHE A 282 6.09 -15.94 -0.17
C PHE A 282 5.59 -16.65 -1.42
N ARG A 283 6.30 -16.52 -2.55
CA ARG A 283 5.92 -17.17 -3.80
C ARG A 283 5.95 -18.70 -3.69
N THR A 284 6.96 -19.26 -3.04
CA THR A 284 7.09 -20.71 -2.87
C THR A 284 6.03 -21.25 -1.93
N VAL A 285 5.82 -20.59 -0.78
CA VAL A 285 4.81 -20.97 0.21
C VAL A 285 3.41 -20.88 -0.39
N ALA A 286 3.08 -19.80 -1.11
CA ALA A 286 1.76 -19.64 -1.72
C ALA A 286 1.39 -20.77 -2.70
N TYR A 287 2.38 -21.38 -3.35
CA TYR A 287 2.19 -22.47 -4.33
C TYR A 287 2.30 -23.86 -3.68
N ALA A 288 3.11 -24.00 -2.64
CA ALA A 288 3.25 -25.26 -1.89
C ALA A 288 2.16 -25.44 -0.82
N TYR A 289 1.49 -24.37 -0.38
CA TYR A 289 0.47 -24.45 0.66
C TYR A 289 -0.73 -25.27 0.21
N GLY A 290 -0.96 -26.41 0.87
CA GLY A 290 -2.02 -27.37 0.51
C GLY A 290 -1.61 -28.40 -0.55
N TYR A 291 -0.35 -28.40 -1.02
CA TYR A 291 0.10 -29.27 -2.10
C TYR A 291 1.41 -29.99 -1.73
N TYR A 292 1.49 -31.28 -2.02
CA TYR A 292 2.70 -32.10 -1.85
C TYR A 292 3.28 -32.53 -3.20
N PRO A 293 4.61 -32.72 -3.28
CA PRO A 293 5.23 -33.28 -4.47
C PRO A 293 4.73 -34.71 -4.71
N PRO A 294 4.63 -35.15 -5.98
CA PRO A 294 4.15 -36.49 -6.32
C PRO A 294 5.15 -37.58 -5.89
N LEU A 295 6.45 -37.27 -5.94
CA LEU A 295 7.54 -38.10 -5.44
C LEU A 295 8.30 -37.37 -4.33
N SER A 296 8.66 -38.07 -3.26
CA SER A 296 9.58 -37.56 -2.23
C SER A 296 10.97 -37.30 -2.84
N LEU A 297 11.78 -36.47 -2.20
CA LEU A 297 13.16 -36.20 -2.66
C LEU A 297 13.97 -37.50 -2.76
N ASP A 298 13.86 -38.41 -1.80
CA ASP A 298 14.51 -39.72 -1.83
C ASP A 298 14.03 -40.60 -2.99
N ALA A 299 12.72 -40.60 -3.29
CA ALA A 299 12.20 -41.32 -4.45
C ALA A 299 12.72 -40.73 -5.77
N ARG A 300 12.85 -39.39 -5.88
CA ARG A 300 13.42 -38.73 -7.05
C ARG A 300 14.89 -39.14 -7.27
N LEU A 301 15.67 -39.21 -6.20
CA LEU A 301 17.06 -39.66 -6.22
C LEU A 301 17.19 -41.10 -6.72
N ARG A 302 16.42 -42.04 -6.15
CA ARG A 302 16.48 -43.46 -6.51
C ARG A 302 16.00 -43.75 -7.93
N LEU A 303 14.99 -43.00 -8.40
CA LEU A 303 14.42 -43.16 -9.73
C LEU A 303 15.14 -42.34 -10.81
N PHE A 304 16.20 -41.61 -10.47
CA PHE A 304 16.91 -40.67 -11.35
C PHE A 304 15.98 -39.65 -12.03
N ARG A 305 14.86 -39.31 -11.37
CA ARG A 305 13.88 -38.31 -11.84
C ARG A 305 14.03 -37.04 -11.03
N TRP A 306 15.14 -36.33 -11.26
CA TRP A 306 15.49 -35.10 -10.54
C TRP A 306 14.47 -33.99 -10.75
N ILE A 307 14.03 -33.83 -12.00
CA ILE A 307 13.09 -32.78 -12.41
C ILE A 307 11.75 -33.43 -12.78
N ILE A 308 10.68 -32.94 -12.16
CA ILE A 308 9.29 -33.27 -12.47
C ILE A 308 8.70 -32.04 -13.16
N ALA A 309 8.60 -32.11 -14.49
CA ALA A 309 8.27 -30.95 -15.32
C ALA A 309 6.95 -30.27 -14.94
N GLY A 310 5.96 -31.00 -14.42
CA GLY A 310 4.70 -30.42 -13.98
C GLY A 310 4.71 -29.87 -12.54
N TYR A 311 5.60 -30.33 -11.66
CA TYR A 311 5.67 -29.87 -10.27
C TYR A 311 6.73 -28.77 -10.07
N ASP A 312 7.92 -28.95 -10.64
CA ASP A 312 9.08 -28.10 -10.34
C ASP A 312 9.00 -26.70 -10.96
N GLN A 313 7.95 -26.41 -11.74
CA GLN A 313 7.71 -25.09 -12.32
C GLN A 313 7.59 -23.99 -11.26
N ILE A 314 7.17 -24.33 -10.03
CA ILE A 314 7.06 -23.37 -8.92
C ILE A 314 8.41 -22.80 -8.48
N PHE A 315 9.52 -23.49 -8.77
CA PHE A 315 10.87 -23.08 -8.40
C PHE A 315 11.53 -22.20 -9.46
N ILE A 316 10.95 -22.07 -10.66
CA ILE A 316 11.50 -21.25 -11.74
C ILE A 316 11.57 -19.78 -11.31
N ALA A 317 10.48 -19.22 -10.79
CA ALA A 317 10.45 -17.82 -10.35
C ALA A 317 11.45 -17.54 -9.21
N PRO A 318 11.50 -18.31 -8.11
CA PRO A 318 12.56 -18.22 -7.10
C PRO A 318 13.98 -18.25 -7.68
N PHE A 319 14.25 -19.18 -8.58
CA PHE A 319 15.56 -19.32 -9.21
C PHE A 319 15.92 -18.10 -10.06
N LEU A 320 14.99 -17.60 -10.86
CA LEU A 320 15.18 -16.38 -11.65
C LEU A 320 15.40 -15.14 -10.77
N ILE A 321 14.75 -15.04 -9.61
CA ILE A 321 15.01 -13.96 -8.64
C ILE A 321 16.44 -14.07 -8.10
N LEU A 322 16.91 -15.27 -7.73
CA LEU A 322 18.30 -15.48 -7.29
C LEU A 322 19.30 -15.11 -8.39
N LEU A 323 19.02 -15.45 -9.64
CA LEU A 323 19.84 -15.04 -10.78
C LEU A 323 19.83 -13.53 -10.99
N ALA A 324 18.68 -12.86 -10.82
CA ALA A 324 18.58 -11.41 -10.92
C ALA A 324 19.41 -10.71 -9.84
N ILE A 325 19.36 -11.22 -8.60
CA ILE A 325 20.20 -10.75 -7.49
C ILE A 325 21.68 -10.90 -7.86
N TRP A 326 22.10 -12.11 -8.23
CA TRP A 326 23.50 -12.39 -8.57
C TRP A 326 23.98 -11.54 -9.75
N GLY A 327 23.18 -11.45 -10.82
CA GLY A 327 23.51 -10.67 -12.01
C GLY A 327 23.61 -9.18 -11.74
N THR A 328 22.76 -8.64 -10.85
CA THR A 328 22.86 -7.22 -10.46
C THR A 328 24.08 -6.96 -9.59
N SER A 329 24.37 -7.83 -8.61
CA SER A 329 25.58 -7.72 -7.78
C SER A 329 26.85 -7.76 -8.64
N ALA A 330 26.92 -8.70 -9.59
CA ALA A 330 28.02 -8.76 -10.54
C ALA A 330 28.06 -7.50 -11.42
N GLY A 331 26.92 -7.03 -11.92
CA GLY A 331 26.84 -5.80 -12.73
C GLY A 331 27.36 -4.56 -12.01
N ILE A 332 27.11 -4.44 -10.71
CA ILE A 332 27.66 -3.37 -9.85
C ILE A 332 29.17 -3.56 -9.68
N GLU A 333 29.62 -4.77 -9.33
CA GLU A 333 31.04 -5.08 -9.12
C GLU A 333 31.91 -4.79 -10.36
N TYR A 334 31.40 -5.10 -11.56
CA TYR A 334 32.08 -4.83 -12.84
C TYR A 334 31.86 -3.40 -13.38
N GLY A 335 31.16 -2.53 -12.63
CA GLY A 335 30.90 -1.14 -13.04
C GLY A 335 29.95 -0.98 -14.23
N LEU A 336 29.17 -2.02 -14.56
CA LEU A 336 28.15 -1.99 -15.61
C LEU A 336 26.85 -1.30 -15.15
N LEU A 337 26.58 -1.35 -13.84
CA LEU A 337 25.42 -0.72 -13.20
C LEU A 337 25.91 0.21 -12.09
N THR A 338 25.34 1.40 -12.02
CA THR A 338 25.51 2.28 -10.85
C THR A 338 24.62 1.80 -9.72
N ASP A 339 25.02 2.01 -8.47
CA ASP A 339 24.20 1.67 -7.29
C ASP A 339 22.82 2.34 -7.36
N THR A 340 22.78 3.57 -7.90
CA THR A 340 21.57 4.37 -8.10
C THR A 340 20.53 3.73 -9.03
N VAL A 341 20.96 2.93 -10.00
CA VAL A 341 20.07 2.31 -11.02
C VAL A 341 19.92 0.81 -10.78
N GLY A 342 20.98 0.15 -10.32
CA GLY A 342 21.01 -1.29 -10.08
C GLY A 342 19.95 -1.72 -9.05
N LEU A 343 19.88 -1.04 -7.90
CA LEU A 343 18.96 -1.42 -6.84
C LEU A 343 17.47 -1.26 -7.23
N PRO A 344 17.03 -0.12 -7.80
CA PRO A 344 15.64 0.03 -8.26
C PRO A 344 15.26 -0.94 -9.38
N ALA A 345 16.16 -1.16 -10.35
CA ALA A 345 15.96 -2.12 -11.42
C ALA A 345 15.79 -3.54 -10.86
N LEU A 346 16.53 -3.88 -9.82
CA LEU A 346 16.45 -5.18 -9.19
C LEU A 346 15.16 -5.36 -8.36
N VAL A 347 14.66 -4.33 -7.67
CA VAL A 347 13.30 -4.35 -7.06
C VAL A 347 12.25 -4.60 -8.13
N PHE A 348 12.33 -3.88 -9.25
CA PHE A 348 11.43 -4.05 -10.39
C PHE A 348 11.45 -5.49 -10.93
N VAL A 349 12.63 -6.01 -11.27
CA VAL A 349 12.80 -7.35 -11.86
C VAL A 349 12.35 -8.44 -10.89
N SER A 350 12.74 -8.37 -9.62
CA SER A 350 12.36 -9.36 -8.61
C SER A 350 10.85 -9.43 -8.41
N LEU A 351 10.17 -8.27 -8.32
CA LEU A 351 8.73 -8.25 -8.16
C LEU A 351 8.00 -8.68 -9.43
N LEU A 352 8.51 -8.29 -10.61
CA LEU A 352 7.98 -8.72 -11.90
C LEU A 352 8.07 -10.24 -12.07
N ILE A 353 9.20 -10.86 -11.70
CA ILE A 353 9.36 -12.31 -11.74
C ILE A 353 8.45 -12.97 -10.71
N ALA A 354 8.42 -12.48 -9.46
CA ALA A 354 7.61 -13.08 -8.40
C ALA A 354 6.12 -13.13 -8.78
N ILE A 355 5.60 -12.08 -9.41
CA ILE A 355 4.18 -11.94 -9.72
C ILE A 355 3.85 -12.46 -11.13
N GLY A 356 4.65 -12.11 -12.13
CA GLY A 356 4.36 -12.32 -13.55
C GLY A 356 4.91 -13.63 -14.13
N CYS A 357 5.88 -14.28 -13.48
CA CYS A 357 6.46 -15.50 -14.01
C CYS A 357 5.49 -16.70 -13.85
N PRO A 358 5.28 -17.51 -14.90
CA PRO A 358 4.46 -18.71 -14.83
C PRO A 358 5.07 -19.77 -13.88
N PRO A 359 4.27 -20.72 -13.38
CA PRO A 359 2.83 -20.86 -13.61
C PRO A 359 2.04 -19.83 -12.79
N THR A 360 0.87 -19.41 -13.30
CA THR A 360 -0.09 -18.68 -12.47
C THR A 360 -0.66 -19.61 -11.39
N LEU A 361 -1.12 -19.06 -10.27
CA LEU A 361 -1.59 -19.89 -9.15
C LEU A 361 -2.80 -20.73 -9.55
N GLU A 362 -3.70 -20.15 -10.34
CA GLU A 362 -4.84 -20.86 -10.91
C GLU A 362 -4.40 -22.03 -11.80
N LYS A 363 -3.50 -21.79 -12.76
CA LYS A 363 -2.98 -22.84 -13.64
C LYS A 363 -2.25 -23.92 -12.83
N TRP A 364 -1.43 -23.51 -11.86
CA TRP A 364 -0.72 -24.43 -10.98
C TRP A 364 -1.68 -25.37 -10.23
N ARG A 365 -2.80 -24.86 -9.73
CA ARG A 365 -3.77 -25.68 -8.99
C ARG A 365 -4.54 -26.64 -9.87
N LEU A 366 -4.96 -26.18 -11.04
CA LEU A 366 -5.79 -26.96 -11.97
C LEU A 366 -4.98 -27.99 -12.76
N THR A 367 -3.74 -27.67 -13.14
CA THR A 367 -2.94 -28.49 -14.05
C THR A 367 -1.58 -28.91 -13.48
N GLY A 368 -1.26 -28.56 -12.24
CA GLY A 368 0.01 -28.93 -11.62
C GLY A 368 0.07 -30.43 -11.31
N GLU A 369 1.24 -31.05 -11.50
CA GLU A 369 1.49 -32.44 -11.12
C GLU A 369 1.79 -32.54 -9.62
N HIS A 370 0.82 -32.23 -8.77
CA HIS A 370 0.95 -32.29 -7.32
C HIS A 370 -0.11 -33.20 -6.69
N ARG A 371 0.08 -33.51 -5.41
CA ARG A 371 -0.90 -34.20 -4.57
C ARG A 371 -1.58 -33.16 -3.67
N ILE A 372 -2.90 -33.17 -3.62
CA ILE A 372 -3.69 -32.31 -2.74
C ILE A 372 -3.53 -32.81 -1.30
N ALA A 373 -3.14 -31.91 -0.39
CA ALA A 373 -2.91 -32.19 1.01
C ALA A 373 -4.05 -31.64 1.87
N PRO A 374 -4.56 -32.36 2.89
CA PRO A 374 -5.47 -31.76 3.85
C PRO A 374 -4.78 -30.63 4.59
N THR A 375 -5.33 -29.43 4.47
CA THR A 375 -4.91 -28.26 5.27
C THR A 375 -5.44 -28.44 6.69
N SER A 376 -4.57 -28.27 7.69
CA SER A 376 -4.90 -28.46 9.12
C SER A 376 -6.08 -27.63 9.64
N LEU A 377 -6.51 -26.61 8.90
CA LEU A 377 -7.68 -25.78 9.21
C LEU A 377 -9.02 -26.47 8.95
N SER A 378 -9.09 -27.52 8.13
CA SER A 378 -10.36 -28.20 7.82
C SER A 378 -10.77 -29.24 8.86
N SER A 379 -9.83 -29.74 9.68
CA SER A 379 -10.13 -30.79 10.66
C SER A 379 -10.86 -30.28 11.91
N SER A 380 -10.72 -29.00 12.25
CA SER A 380 -11.33 -28.42 13.45
C SER A 380 -12.81 -28.08 13.29
N SER A 381 -13.31 -27.86 12.08
CA SER A 381 -14.73 -27.57 11.84
C SER A 381 -15.64 -28.80 11.89
N GLU A 382 -15.11 -30.00 11.69
CA GLU A 382 -15.90 -31.24 11.78
C GLU A 382 -16.17 -31.66 13.23
N LEU A 383 -15.19 -31.47 14.13
CA LEU A 383 -15.33 -31.79 15.56
C LEU A 383 -16.43 -30.99 16.27
N VAL A 384 -16.77 -29.80 15.77
CA VAL A 384 -17.81 -28.93 16.34
C VAL A 384 -19.22 -29.31 15.87
N ARG A 385 -19.37 -30.03 14.75
CA ARG A 385 -20.70 -30.46 14.25
C ARG A 385 -21.19 -31.77 14.85
N THR A 386 -20.32 -32.51 15.52
CA THR A 386 -20.64 -33.80 16.15
C THR A 386 -20.95 -33.69 17.65
N GLN A 387 -21.03 -32.47 18.19
CA GLN A 387 -21.50 -32.15 19.54
C GLN A 387 -22.75 -31.28 19.42
#